data_AF-A0A703SZ24-F1
#
_entry.id   AF-A0A703SZ24-F1
#
_cell.length_a   1.000
_cell.length_b   1.000
_cell.length_c   1.000
_cell.angle_alpha   90.00
_cell.angle_beta   90.00
_cell.angle_gamma   90.00
#
_symmetry.space_group_name_H-M   'P 1'
#
loop_
_entity.id
_entity.type
_entity.pdbx_description
1 polymer ?
#
loop_
_entity_poly.entity_id
_entity_poly.type
_entity_poly.pdbx_seq_one_letter_code
_entity_poly.pdbx_strand_id
1 'polypeptide(L)' 'IQSRLYDASLYQGKQCVLHISLAPDGSLKSITSEGGDPALCQAALMAAKTAKIPKPPSQAVYEKIKDAKLDFKL' A
#
# COMPACT_ATOMS: atom_id res chain seq x y z
N ILE A 1 -8.43 -1.04 -12.90
CA ILE A 1 -7.78 -1.47 -11.63
C ILE A 1 -8.76 -2.25 -10.73
N GLN A 2 -10.08 -2.04 -10.84
CA GLN A 2 -11.10 -2.81 -10.10
C GLN A 2 -11.31 -4.28 -10.56
N SER A 3 -10.73 -4.73 -11.68
CA SER A 3 -11.03 -6.06 -12.25
C SER A 3 -10.17 -7.22 -11.74
N ARG A 4 -9.39 -7.03 -10.66
CA ARG A 4 -8.57 -8.10 -10.05
C ARG A 4 -8.82 -8.31 -8.55
N LEU A 5 -9.77 -7.58 -7.97
CA LEU A 5 -10.22 -7.82 -6.60
C LEU A 5 -11.32 -8.89 -6.66
N TYR A 6 -10.90 -10.15 -6.63
CA TYR A 6 -11.76 -11.29 -6.27
C TYR A 6 -12.62 -10.87 -5.07
N ASP A 7 -13.93 -10.84 -5.26
CA ASP A 7 -14.98 -10.49 -4.29
C ASP A 7 -14.53 -9.59 -3.13
N ALA A 8 -14.61 -8.26 -3.31
CA ALA A 8 -14.40 -7.30 -2.21
C ALA A 8 -15.26 -7.62 -0.96
N SER A 9 -16.39 -8.30 -1.15
CA SER A 9 -17.25 -8.89 -0.11
C SER A 9 -16.54 -9.90 0.80
N LEU A 10 -15.52 -10.64 0.33
CA LEU A 10 -14.70 -11.55 1.15
C LEU A 10 -13.83 -10.81 2.17
N TYR A 11 -13.64 -9.50 1.98
CA TYR A 11 -12.79 -8.67 2.81
C TYR A 11 -13.59 -7.65 3.64
N GLN A 12 -14.93 -7.70 3.62
CA GLN A 12 -15.76 -6.81 4.43
C GLN A 12 -15.41 -6.90 5.92
N GLY A 13 -15.12 -5.75 6.51
CA GLY A 13 -14.74 -5.65 7.93
C GLY A 13 -13.31 -6.11 8.22
N LYS A 14 -12.56 -6.53 7.19
CA LYS A 14 -11.16 -6.89 7.30
C LYS A 14 -10.30 -5.65 7.07
N GLN A 15 -9.14 -5.66 7.70
CA GLN A 15 -8.15 -4.61 7.55
C GLN A 15 -6.76 -5.21 7.32
N CYS A 16 -5.93 -4.50 6.58
CA CYS A 16 -4.51 -4.74 6.53
C CYS A 16 -3.74 -3.42 6.65
N VAL A 17 -2.76 -3.39 7.54
CA VAL A 17 -1.83 -2.28 7.69
C VAL A 17 -0.52 -2.65 7.00
N LEU A 18 -0.14 -1.88 5.99
CA LEU A 18 1.16 -2.01 5.34
C LEU A 18 2.04 -0.82 5.71
N HIS A 19 3.31 -1.09 5.98
CA HIS A 19 4.34 -0.07 6.11
C HIS A 19 5.16 -0.02 4.83
N ILE A 20 5.32 1.17 4.26
CA ILE A 20 6.05 1.40 3.02
C ILE A 20 7.18 2.40 3.22
N SER A 21 8.25 2.21 2.45
CA SER A 21 9.27 3.23 2.29
C SER A 21 9.47 3.56 0.82
N LEU A 22 9.56 4.86 0.50
CA LEU A 22 9.66 5.36 -0.87
C LEU A 22 11.05 5.95 -1.14
N ALA A 23 11.44 5.89 -2.40
CA ALA A 23 12.55 6.67 -2.94
C ALA A 23 12.07 8.08 -3.36
N PRO A 24 12.99 9.05 -3.51
CA PRO A 24 12.65 10.42 -3.93
C PRO A 24 12.00 10.52 -5.33
N ASP A 25 12.14 9.49 -6.16
CA ASP A 25 11.50 9.40 -7.48
C ASP A 25 10.07 8.82 -7.42
N GLY A 26 9.61 8.43 -6.23
CA GLY A 26 8.30 7.78 -6.01
C GLY A 26 8.37 6.26 -6.07
N SER A 27 9.51 5.64 -6.39
CA SER A 27 9.60 4.18 -6.41
C SER A 27 9.51 3.57 -5.01
N LEU A 28 8.86 2.41 -4.92
CA LEU A 28 8.73 1.67 -3.66
C LEU A 28 10.05 0.96 -3.35
N LYS A 29 10.68 1.32 -2.23
CA LYS A 29 11.92 0.68 -1.74
C LYS A 29 11.64 -0.60 -0.96
N SER A 30 10.69 -0.51 -0.03
CA SER A 30 10.33 -1.60 0.87
C SER A 30 8.85 -1.55 1.20
N ILE A 31 8.32 -2.73 1.49
CA ILE A 31 6.96 -2.89 1.96
C ILE A 31 6.87 -4.09 2.90
N THR A 32 6.22 -3.90 4.03
CA THR A 32 6.00 -4.92 5.05
C THR A 32 4.55 -4.86 5.53
N SER A 33 4.02 -6.00 5.95
CA SER A 33 2.71 -6.06 6.61
C SER A 33 2.92 -5.91 8.10
N GLU A 34 2.31 -4.89 8.71
CA GLU A 34 2.34 -4.69 10.16
C GLU A 34 1.25 -5.50 10.88
N GLY A 35 0.21 -5.95 10.16
CA GLY A 35 -0.83 -6.82 10.72
C GLY A 35 -2.18 -6.65 10.02
N GLY A 36 -3.07 -7.59 10.29
CA GLY A 36 -4.40 -7.63 9.67
C GLY A 36 -4.79 -9.02 9.22
N ASP A 37 -5.79 -9.10 8.34
CA ASP A 37 -6.18 -10.35 7.71
C ASP A 37 -5.10 -10.81 6.70
N PRO A 38 -4.59 -12.04 6.79
CA PRO A 38 -3.50 -12.52 5.94
C PRO A 38 -3.82 -12.47 4.44
N ALA A 39 -5.06 -12.78 4.04
CA ALA A 39 -5.45 -12.79 2.63
C ALA A 39 -5.58 -11.37 2.07
N LEU A 40 -6.17 -10.45 2.85
CA LEU A 40 -6.23 -9.03 2.48
C LEU A 40 -4.82 -8.43 2.41
N CYS A 41 -3.94 -8.75 3.37
CA CYS A 41 -2.58 -8.27 3.38
C CYS A 41 -1.76 -8.78 2.19
N GLN A 42 -1.91 -10.05 1.82
CA GLN A 42 -1.26 -10.59 0.63
C GLN A 42 -1.74 -9.88 -0.64
N ALA A 43 -3.05 -9.64 -0.78
CA ALA A 43 -3.60 -8.89 -1.91
C ALA A 43 -3.10 -7.44 -1.95
N ALA A 44 -3.09 -6.76 -0.79
CA ALA A 44 -2.61 -5.39 -0.67
C ALA A 44 -1.10 -5.27 -0.97
N LEU A 45 -0.28 -6.23 -0.53
CA LEU A 45 1.15 -6.30 -0.87
C LEU A 45 1.37 -6.42 -2.38
N MET A 46 0.59 -7.26 -3.07
CA MET A 46 0.67 -7.40 -4.52
C MET A 46 0.22 -6.14 -5.26
N ALA A 47 -0.86 -5.51 -4.79
CA ALA A 47 -1.36 -4.25 -5.34
C ALA A 47 -0.32 -3.12 -5.18
N ALA A 48 0.26 -2.97 -3.99
CA ALA A 48 1.25 -1.94 -3.71
C ALA A 48 2.55 -2.12 -4.52
N LYS A 49 3.03 -3.36 -4.69
CA LYS A 49 4.22 -3.66 -5.53
C LYS A 49 4.02 -3.33 -7.01
N THR A 50 2.77 -3.34 -7.50
CA THR A 50 2.43 -3.06 -8.90
C THR A 50 1.92 -1.63 -9.11
N ALA A 51 1.71 -0.87 -8.03
CA ALA A 51 1.26 0.50 -8.08
C ALA A 51 2.35 1.42 -8.63
N LYS A 52 1.94 2.38 -9.46
CA LYS A 52 2.80 3.48 -9.90
C LYS A 52 2.55 4.67 -8.97
N ILE A 53 3.41 4.84 -7.98
CA ILE A 53 3.35 5.98 -7.08
C ILE A 53 4.03 7.16 -7.79
N PRO A 54 3.32 8.30 -7.96
CA PRO A 54 3.89 9.44 -8.66
C PRO A 54 5.06 10.03 -7.85
N LYS A 55 6.01 10.61 -8.56
CA LYS A 55 7.11 11.35 -7.95
C LYS A 55 6.53 12.45 -7.04
N PRO A 56 6.99 12.58 -5.78
CA PRO A 56 6.55 13.64 -4.89
C PRO A 56 6.81 15.02 -5.51
N PRO A 57 5.88 15.99 -5.37
CA PRO A 57 5.98 17.30 -6.04
C PRO A 57 7.07 18.20 -5.43
N SER A 58 7.56 17.89 -4.22
CA SER A 58 8.66 18.60 -3.57
C SER A 58 9.36 17.73 -2.55
N GLN A 59 10.59 18.09 -2.16
CA GLN A 59 11.33 17.41 -1.10
C GLN A 59 10.55 17.43 0.23
N ALA A 60 9.92 18.57 0.56
CA ALA A 60 9.13 18.69 1.77
C ALA A 60 7.93 17.72 1.82
N VAL A 61 7.33 17.40 0.67
CA VAL A 61 6.30 16.36 0.59
C VAL A 61 6.91 14.99 0.72
N TYR A 62 8.02 14.71 0.02
CA TYR A 62 8.74 13.44 0.14
C TYR A 62 9.12 13.12 1.59
N GLU A 63 9.70 14.06 2.34
CA GLU A 63 10.10 13.81 3.74
C GLU A 63 8.93 13.39 4.65
N LYS A 64 7.70 13.79 4.31
CA LYS A 64 6.48 13.42 5.04
C LYS A 64 5.91 12.05 4.66
N ILE A 65 6.23 11.54 3.46
CA ILE A 65 5.62 10.32 2.90
C ILE A 65 6.63 9.22 2.59
N LYS A 66 7.94 9.49 2.72
CA LYS A 66 9.02 8.54 2.44
C LYS A 66 8.95 7.29 3.31
N ASP A 67 8.26 7.38 4.44
CA ASP A 67 8.00 6.33 5.40
C ASP A 67 6.54 6.50 5.85
N ALA A 68 5.66 5.61 5.40
CA ALA A 68 4.22 5.78 5.53
C ALA A 68 3.51 4.48 5.84
N LYS A 69 2.37 4.58 6.54
CA LYS A 69 1.45 3.47 6.78
C LYS A 69 0.26 3.58 5.85
N LEU A 70 -0.07 2.48 5.18
CA LEU A 70 -1.23 2.34 4.31
C LEU A 70 -2.23 1.40 4.98
N ASP A 71 -3.37 1.96 5.38
CA ASP A 71 -4.49 1.19 5.91
C ASP A 71 -5.43 0.78 4.77
N PHE A 72 -5.43 -0.52 4.46
CA PHE A 72 -6.37 -1.13 3.53
C PHE A 72 -7.59 -1.64 4.30
N LYS A 73 -8.77 -1.09 4.01
CA LYS A 73 -10.05 -1.47 4.61
C LYS A 73 -11.09 -1.64 3.51
N LEU A 74 -11.85 -2.73 3.55
CA LEU A 74 -12.93 -3.05 2.61
C LEU A 74 -14.20 -3.46 3.36
#